data_AF-A0AAF0MNP8-F1
#
_entry.id   AF-A0AAF0MNP8-F1
#
_cell.length_a   1.000
_cell.length_b   1.000
_cell.length_c   1.000
_cell.angle_alpha   90.00
_cell.angle_beta   90.00
_cell.angle_gamma   90.00
#
_symmetry.space_group_name_H-M   'P 1'
#
loop_
_entity.id
_entity.type
_entity.pdbx_description
1 polymer ?
#
loop_
_entity_poly.entity_id
_entity_poly.type
_entity_poly.pdbx_seq_one_letter_code
_entity_poly.pdbx_strand_id
1 'polypeptide(L)'
;MKTPCEIVVWYVLPTIRREIAKEMVGTYHMRQSDVGRVFGVTDAAISQYLKNKRGGSILIEQSEYYPSFIDEVKKSAKLIVEEKSDMSVEMCRICNYIKSIGLLAKIYTDITGAEAPSCAWGKTPDPNCITSIE
;
A
#
# COMPACT_ATOMS: atom_id res chain seq x y z
N MET A 1 -6.54 -11.44 17.71
CA MET A 1 -5.50 -11.68 16.68
C MET A 1 -5.91 -10.96 15.41
N LYS A 2 -5.03 -10.17 14.78
CA LYS A 2 -5.31 -9.56 13.48
C LYS A 2 -4.83 -10.49 12.38
N THR A 3 -5.64 -10.71 11.36
CA THR A 3 -5.27 -11.41 10.13
C THR A 3 -4.41 -10.53 9.23
N PRO A 4 -3.60 -11.10 8.31
CA PRO A 4 -2.83 -10.29 7.35
C PRO A 4 -3.71 -9.37 6.51
N CYS A 5 -4.91 -9.79 6.13
CA CYS A 5 -5.87 -8.96 5.39
C CYS A 5 -6.34 -7.75 6.21
N GLU A 6 -6.61 -7.93 7.51
CA GLU A 6 -6.92 -6.80 8.40
C GLU A 6 -5.73 -5.84 8.48
N ILE A 7 -4.50 -6.33 8.60
CA ILE A 7 -3.31 -5.48 8.59
C ILE A 7 -3.21 -4.68 7.29
N VAL A 8 -3.50 -5.31 6.15
CA VAL A 8 -3.51 -4.63 4.84
C VAL A 8 -4.53 -3.50 4.83
N VAL A 9 -5.76 -3.75 5.27
CA VAL A 9 -6.84 -2.75 5.30
C VAL A 9 -6.53 -1.60 6.26
N TRP A 10 -5.99 -1.91 7.45
CA TRP A 10 -5.76 -0.92 8.50
C TRP A 10 -4.47 -0.11 8.34
N TYR A 11 -3.42 -0.67 7.76
CA TYR A 11 -2.09 -0.05 7.71
C TYR A 11 -1.55 0.12 6.29
N VAL A 12 -1.66 -0.91 5.44
CA VAL A 12 -1.01 -0.91 4.12
C VAL A 12 -1.74 -0.03 3.12
N LEU A 13 -3.02 -0.31 2.83
CA LEU A 13 -3.80 0.46 1.85
C LEU A 13 -3.91 1.95 2.20
N PRO A 14 -4.12 2.33 3.48
CA PRO A 14 -4.13 3.74 3.85
C PRO A 14 -2.78 4.43 3.61
N THR A 15 -1.66 3.74 3.88
CA THR A 15 -0.31 4.27 3.65
C THR A 15 -0.03 4.43 2.16
N ILE A 16 -0.38 3.45 1.33
CA ILE A 16 -0.25 3.54 -0.14
C ILE A 16 -0.99 4.76 -0.67
N ARG A 17 -2.27 4.92 -0.31
CA ARG A 17 -3.10 6.06 -0.78
C ARG A 17 -2.49 7.39 -0.37
N ARG A 18 -2.01 7.50 0.87
CA ARG A 18 -1.40 8.74 1.35
C ARG A 18 -0.15 9.08 0.55
N GLU A 19 0.75 8.12 0.37
CA GLU A 19 2.02 8.38 -0.31
C GLU A 19 1.84 8.67 -1.81
N ILE A 20 0.90 7.99 -2.49
CA ILE A 20 0.55 8.34 -3.88
C ILE A 20 -0.01 9.78 -3.95
N ALA A 21 -0.93 10.16 -3.04
CA ALA A 21 -1.50 11.50 -3.04
C ALA A 21 -0.44 12.58 -2.77
N LYS A 22 0.50 12.32 -1.85
CA LYS A 22 1.64 13.21 -1.59
C LYS A 22 2.52 13.37 -2.83
N GLU A 23 2.82 12.27 -3.52
CA GLU A 23 3.65 12.30 -4.73
C GLU A 23 2.97 13.09 -5.85
N MET A 24 1.68 12.85 -6.10
CA MET A 24 0.91 13.56 -7.14
C MET A 24 0.82 15.08 -6.89
N VAL A 25 0.68 15.50 -5.62
CA VAL A 25 0.63 16.93 -5.28
C VAL A 25 2.03 17.54 -5.22
N GLY A 26 2.98 16.86 -4.59
CA GLY A 26 4.33 17.38 -4.33
C GLY A 26 5.21 17.44 -5.57
N THR A 27 5.21 16.36 -6.36
CA THR A 27 6.09 16.20 -7.53
C THR A 27 5.40 16.62 -8.82
N TYR A 28 4.13 16.26 -8.99
CA TYR A 28 3.38 16.54 -10.22
C TYR A 28 2.50 17.79 -10.14
N HIS A 29 2.52 18.50 -9.01
CA HIS A 29 1.82 19.77 -8.78
C HIS A 29 0.31 19.74 -9.10
N MET A 30 -0.32 18.56 -8.98
CA MET A 30 -1.75 18.40 -9.19
C MET A 30 -2.56 19.09 -8.08
N ARG A 31 -3.73 19.63 -8.42
CA ARG A 31 -4.64 20.18 -7.42
C ARG A 31 -5.25 19.03 -6.61
N GLN A 32 -5.51 19.25 -5.32
CA GLN A 32 -6.14 18.25 -4.44
C GLN A 32 -7.49 17.77 -5.00
N SER A 33 -8.23 18.65 -5.67
CA SER A 33 -9.49 18.31 -6.34
C SER A 33 -9.31 17.38 -7.52
N ASP A 34 -8.21 17.49 -8.26
CA ASP A 34 -7.90 16.63 -9.39
C ASP A 34 -7.47 15.24 -8.89
N VAL A 35 -6.64 15.20 -7.85
CA VAL A 35 -6.25 13.96 -7.16
C VAL A 35 -7.48 13.27 -6.56
N GLY A 36 -8.42 14.02 -5.96
CA GLY A 36 -9.67 13.48 -5.44
C GLY A 36 -10.48 12.74 -6.51
N ARG A 37 -10.58 13.33 -7.72
CA ARG A 37 -11.25 12.70 -8.87
C ARG A 37 -10.55 11.41 -9.31
N VAL A 38 -9.22 11.41 -9.40
CA VAL A 38 -8.43 10.20 -9.74
C VAL A 38 -8.64 9.08 -8.71
N PHE A 39 -8.73 9.44 -7.43
CA PHE A 39 -8.90 8.48 -6.33
C PHE A 39 -10.37 8.03 -6.14
N GLY A 40 -11.34 8.73 -6.74
CA GLY A 40 -12.76 8.52 -6.47
C GLY A 40 -13.15 8.91 -5.03
N VAL A 41 -12.47 9.89 -4.43
CA VAL A 41 -12.72 10.38 -3.06
C VAL A 41 -12.88 11.90 -3.03
N THR A 42 -13.32 12.44 -1.90
CA THR A 42 -13.48 13.89 -1.74
C THR A 42 -12.14 14.60 -1.58
N ASP A 43 -12.09 15.88 -1.97
CA ASP A 43 -10.94 16.77 -1.75
C ASP A 43 -10.55 16.83 -0.26
N ALA A 44 -11.55 16.73 0.63
CA ALA A 44 -11.34 16.65 2.07
C ALA A 44 -10.57 15.39 2.50
N ALA A 45 -10.80 14.25 1.85
CA ALA A 45 -10.03 13.03 2.10
C ALA A 45 -8.57 13.21 1.68
N ILE A 46 -8.30 13.84 0.52
CA ILE A 46 -6.94 14.16 0.07
C ILE A 46 -6.25 15.12 1.05
N SER A 47 -6.95 16.18 1.48
CA SER A 47 -6.40 17.13 2.48
C SER A 47 -5.99 16.41 3.77
N GLN A 48 -6.76 15.41 4.20
CA GLN A 48 -6.44 14.62 5.39
C GLN A 48 -5.23 13.71 5.20
N TYR A 49 -5.03 13.16 3.99
CA TYR A 49 -3.82 12.42 3.64
C TYR A 49 -2.58 13.31 3.72
N LEU A 50 -2.63 14.51 3.12
CA LEU A 50 -1.50 15.45 3.11
C LEU A 50 -1.14 15.97 4.50
N LYS A 51 -2.14 16.19 5.37
CA LYS A 51 -1.94 16.64 6.75
C LYS A 51 -1.49 15.51 7.71
N ASN A 52 -1.18 14.32 7.21
CA ASN A 52 -0.85 13.12 7.99
C ASN A 52 -1.91 12.74 9.05
N LYS A 53 -3.15 13.26 8.95
CA LYS A 53 -4.24 12.92 9.89
C LYS A 53 -4.88 11.56 9.56
N ARG A 54 -4.70 11.07 8.32
CA ARG A 54 -5.12 9.74 7.87
C ARG A 54 -4.05 9.11 6.98
N GLY A 55 -3.84 7.80 7.12
CA GLY A 55 -3.08 7.01 6.16
C GLY A 55 -1.57 6.96 6.37
N GLY A 56 -1.09 6.83 7.61
CA GLY A 56 0.31 6.58 7.91
C GLY A 56 0.49 5.37 8.79
N SER A 57 1.54 4.60 8.54
CA SER A 57 1.96 3.53 9.42
C SER A 57 3.41 3.73 9.77
N ILE A 58 3.68 4.02 11.05
CA ILE A 58 5.05 4.09 11.59
C ILE A 58 5.79 2.77 11.31
N LEU A 59 5.06 1.63 11.30
CA LEU A 59 5.61 0.31 10.97
C LEU A 59 6.13 0.21 9.53
N ILE A 60 5.60 1.02 8.61
CA ILE A 60 6.10 1.10 7.23
C ILE A 60 7.19 2.19 7.14
N GLU A 61 6.91 3.38 7.67
CA GLU A 61 7.79 4.57 7.57
C GLU A 61 9.16 4.37 8.22
N GLN A 62 9.23 3.59 9.30
CA GLN A 62 10.47 3.29 10.01
C GLN A 62 11.06 1.91 9.65
N SER A 63 10.44 1.19 8.70
CA SER A 63 10.98 -0.08 8.25
C SER A 63 12.17 0.11 7.33
N GLU A 64 13.09 -0.86 7.32
CA GLU A 64 14.19 -0.93 6.35
C GLU A 64 13.70 -1.00 4.89
N TYR A 65 12.46 -1.44 4.67
CA TYR A 65 11.82 -1.55 3.36
C TYR A 65 11.26 -0.22 2.84
N TYR A 66 11.23 0.84 3.66
CA TYR A 66 10.60 2.11 3.30
C TYR A 66 11.16 2.73 2.00
N PRO A 67 12.48 2.78 1.76
CA PRO A 67 13.02 3.35 0.52
C PRO A 67 12.48 2.64 -0.73
N SER A 68 12.50 1.29 -0.72
CA SER A 68 12.02 0.50 -1.85
C SER A 68 10.50 0.59 -2.03
N PHE A 69 9.75 0.68 -0.93
CA PHE A 69 8.31 0.96 -0.98
C PHE A 69 8.01 2.32 -1.64
N ILE A 70 8.75 3.37 -1.29
CA ILE A 70 8.56 4.71 -1.87
C ILE A 70 8.93 4.75 -3.35
N ASP A 71 9.95 4.01 -3.78
CA ASP A 71 10.28 3.90 -5.21
C ASP A 71 9.12 3.30 -6.01
N GLU A 72 8.42 2.30 -5.46
CA GLU A 72 7.23 1.72 -6.09
C GLU A 72 6.04 2.68 -6.07
N VAL A 73 5.86 3.46 -5.00
CA VAL A 73 4.85 4.53 -4.97
C VAL A 73 5.11 5.56 -6.08
N LYS A 74 6.35 6.01 -6.26
CA LYS A 74 6.72 6.99 -7.29
C LYS A 74 6.45 6.48 -8.70
N LYS A 75 6.81 5.21 -8.97
CA LYS A 75 6.52 4.56 -10.26
C LYS A 75 5.01 4.53 -10.52
N SER A 76 4.22 4.13 -9.52
CA SER A 76 2.77 4.08 -9.63
C SER A 76 2.14 5.45 -9.83
N ALA A 77 2.56 6.46 -9.06
CA ALA A 77 2.07 7.83 -9.21
C ALA A 77 2.36 8.36 -10.63
N LYS A 78 3.55 8.12 -11.16
CA LYS A 78 3.91 8.46 -12.54
C LYS A 78 2.95 7.83 -13.56
N LEU A 79 2.71 6.52 -13.46
CA LEU A 79 1.84 5.79 -14.38
C LEU A 79 0.40 6.29 -14.34
N ILE A 80 -0.10 6.64 -13.15
CA ILE A 80 -1.43 7.21 -12.97
C ILE A 80 -1.53 8.61 -13.60
N VAL A 81 -0.54 9.47 -13.34
CA VAL A 81 -0.51 10.85 -13.87
C VAL A 81 -0.40 10.85 -15.40
N GLU A 82 0.35 9.90 -15.98
CA GLU A 82 0.47 9.73 -17.43
C GLU A 82 -0.73 9.00 -18.06
N GLU A 83 -1.78 8.70 -17.29
CA GLU A 83 -2.98 7.96 -17.73
C GLU A 83 -2.68 6.58 -18.35
N LYS A 84 -1.54 5.97 -17.95
CA LYS A 84 -1.10 4.64 -18.42
C LYS A 84 -1.60 3.50 -17.52
N SER A 85 -2.10 3.81 -16.34
CA SER A 85 -2.66 2.87 -15.37
C SER A 85 -3.67 3.57 -14.49
N ASP A 86 -4.54 2.81 -13.82
CA ASP A 86 -5.51 3.33 -12.87
C ASP A 86 -5.11 3.09 -11.42
N MET A 87 -5.73 3.84 -10.52
CA MET A 87 -5.43 3.81 -9.08
C MET A 87 -5.61 2.41 -8.47
N SER A 88 -6.62 1.66 -8.91
CA SER A 88 -6.91 0.34 -8.33
C SER A 88 -5.86 -0.69 -8.72
N VAL A 89 -5.43 -0.68 -9.98
CA VAL A 89 -4.35 -1.54 -10.50
C VAL A 89 -3.04 -1.25 -9.77
N GLU A 90 -2.65 0.02 -9.68
CA GLU A 90 -1.41 0.40 -9.02
C GLU A 90 -1.41 0.14 -7.50
N MET A 91 -2.54 0.34 -6.83
CA MET A 91 -2.69 -0.05 -5.43
C MET A 91 -2.48 -1.55 -5.22
N CYS A 92 -3.09 -2.39 -6.06
CA CYS A 92 -2.91 -3.84 -6.00
C CYS A 92 -1.47 -4.25 -6.29
N ARG A 93 -0.82 -3.60 -7.26
CA ARG A 93 0.59 -3.82 -7.62
C ARG A 93 1.52 -3.56 -6.44
N ILE A 94 1.38 -2.40 -5.79
CA ILE A 94 2.18 -2.05 -4.59
C ILE A 94 1.87 -3.01 -3.44
N CYS A 95 0.60 -3.38 -3.22
CA CYS A 95 0.25 -4.35 -2.19
C CYS A 95 0.94 -5.71 -2.40
N ASN A 96 1.01 -6.20 -3.65
CA ASN A 96 1.73 -7.42 -3.98
C ASN A 96 3.24 -7.28 -3.82
N TYR A 97 3.80 -6.12 -4.16
CA TYR A 97 5.21 -5.82 -3.95
C TYR A 97 5.58 -5.88 -2.47
N ILE A 98 4.80 -5.23 -1.60
CA ILE A 98 4.97 -5.26 -0.13
C ILE A 98 5.00 -6.70 0.41
N LYS A 99 4.16 -7.57 -0.15
CA LYS A 99 4.18 -9.01 0.20
C LYS A 99 5.47 -9.69 -0.28
N SER A 100 5.91 -9.42 -1.51
CA SER A 100 7.11 -10.07 -2.09
C SER A 100 8.41 -9.73 -1.38
N ILE A 101 8.52 -8.52 -0.81
CA ILE A 101 9.72 -8.10 -0.07
C ILE A 101 9.66 -8.51 1.41
N GLY A 102 8.58 -9.15 1.86
CA GLY A 102 8.41 -9.57 3.26
C GLY A 102 7.93 -8.48 4.23
N LEU A 103 7.64 -7.26 3.74
CA LEU A 103 7.22 -6.15 4.60
C LEU A 103 5.87 -6.45 5.30
N LEU A 104 4.90 -7.06 4.61
CA LEU A 104 3.63 -7.44 5.28
C LEU A 104 3.85 -8.48 6.38
N ALA A 105 4.73 -9.46 6.15
CA ALA A 105 5.08 -10.47 7.13
C ALA A 105 5.76 -9.84 8.35
N LYS A 106 6.70 -8.92 8.14
CA LYS A 106 7.32 -8.15 9.23
C LYS A 106 6.29 -7.40 10.07
N ILE A 107 5.40 -6.64 9.43
CA ILE A 107 4.33 -5.90 10.13
C ILE A 107 3.42 -6.85 10.93
N TYR A 108 3.11 -8.02 10.36
CA TYR A 108 2.31 -9.03 11.06
C TYR A 108 3.00 -9.53 12.33
N THR A 109 4.27 -9.90 12.25
CA THR A 109 5.05 -10.37 13.40
C THR A 109 5.19 -9.27 14.46
N ASP A 110 5.48 -8.03 14.04
CA ASP A 110 5.63 -6.89 14.94
C ASP A 110 4.33 -6.58 15.71
N ILE A 111 3.15 -6.76 15.08
CA ILE A 111 1.84 -6.51 15.70
C ILE A 111 1.37 -7.68 16.58
N THR A 112 1.57 -8.92 16.12
CA THR A 112 0.94 -10.10 16.73
C THR A 112 1.86 -10.89 17.65
N GLY A 113 3.19 -10.72 17.51
CA GLY A 113 4.20 -11.56 18.17
C GLY A 113 4.26 -13.00 17.65
N ALA A 114 3.49 -13.34 16.61
CA ALA A 114 3.43 -14.67 16.02
C ALA A 114 4.13 -14.71 14.66
N GLU A 115 4.53 -15.91 14.24
CA GLU A 115 5.08 -16.13 12.89
C GLU A 115 4.04 -15.82 11.82
N ALA A 116 4.45 -15.12 10.76
CA ALA A 116 3.56 -14.69 9.70
C ALA A 116 3.13 -15.86 8.80
N PRO A 117 1.82 -16.04 8.56
CA PRO A 117 1.32 -17.12 7.69
C PRO A 117 1.73 -16.90 6.23
N SER A 118 1.68 -17.96 5.41
CA SER A 118 2.09 -17.94 4.00
C SER A 118 1.43 -16.81 3.18
N CYS A 119 0.17 -16.48 3.45
CA CYS A 119 -0.57 -15.43 2.73
C CYS A 119 -0.08 -13.99 3.01
N ALA A 120 0.75 -13.78 4.04
CA ALA A 120 1.45 -12.53 4.31
C ALA A 120 2.66 -12.32 3.37
N TRP A 121 3.13 -13.38 2.73
CA TRP A 121 4.26 -13.39 1.79
C TRP A 121 3.76 -13.30 0.34
N GLY A 122 4.57 -12.73 -0.55
CA GLY A 122 4.28 -12.67 -1.99
C GLY A 122 4.74 -13.97 -2.65
N LYS A 123 4.05 -14.44 -3.71
CA LYS A 123 4.25 -15.72 -4.42
C LYS A 123 5.53 -16.48 -4.03
N THR A 124 5.48 -17.23 -2.95
CA THR A 124 6.13 -18.53 -2.85
C THR A 124 5.08 -19.56 -3.27
N PRO A 125 5.44 -20.63 -4.00
CA PRO A 125 4.52 -21.75 -4.16
C PRO A 125 4.26 -22.27 -2.75
N ASP A 126 3.02 -22.22 -2.29
CA ASP A 126 2.65 -22.79 -1.00
C ASP A 126 2.33 -24.27 -1.22
N PRO A 127 3.22 -25.22 -0.86
CA PRO A 127 2.94 -26.65 -0.96
C PRO A 127 1.86 -27.13 0.02
N ASN A 128 1.43 -26.28 0.96
CA ASN A 128 0.43 -26.58 1.99
C ASN A 128 -0.88 -25.79 1.81
N CYS A 129 -0.99 -24.96 0.77
CA CYS A 129 -2.28 -24.47 0.31
C CYS A 129 -2.98 -25.64 -0.36
N ILE A 130 -3.79 -26.35 0.42
CA ILE A 130 -4.61 -27.46 -0.04
C ILE A 130 -5.48 -26.96 -1.20
N THR A 131 -5.08 -27.28 -2.44
CA THR A 131 -6.01 -27.34 -3.56
C THR A 131 -6.84 -28.59 -3.35
N SER A 132 -7.83 -28.49 -2.48
CA SER A 132 -8.95 -29.41 -2.51
C SER A 132 -9.77 -29.05 -3.73
N ILE A 133 -9.80 -29.95 -4.71
CA ILE A 133 -10.98 -30.44 -5.47
C ILE A 133 -10.57 -30.78 -6.91
N GLU A 134 -10.81 -32.06 -7.22
CA GLU A 134 -10.71 -32.84 -8.47
C GLU A 134 -9.32 -33.28 -8.98
#